data_AF-A0A920LUD5-F1
#
_entry.id   AF-A0A920LUD5-F1
#
_cell.length_a   1.000
_cell.length_b   1.000
_cell.length_c   1.000
_cell.angle_alpha   90.00
_cell.angle_beta   90.00
_cell.angle_gamma   90.00
#
_symmetry.space_group_name_H-M   'P 1'
#
loop_
_entity.id
_entity.type
_entity.pdbx_description
1 polymer ?
#
loop_
_entity_poly.entity_id
_entity_poly.type
_entity_poly.pdbx_seq_one_letter_code
_entity_poly.pdbx_strand_id
1 'polypeptide(L)'
;MIFHAQRLYDYMSKHWFMPSTPILSNGGTNRGLPISCFLNEAGDSLHSIVDLWNENVWLASKGGGIGSYWGNLRGIGEKVGQAGKTSGVVPFIRVMDSLTLAISQGSLRRGSAACYLPIWHPEIEEFIDLRRPTGWRS
;
A
#
# COMPACT_ATOMS: atom_id res chain seq x y z
N MET A 1 17.56 -1.01 -32.04
CA MET A 1 17.58 -0.80 -30.57
C MET A 1 18.64 0.22 -30.12
N ILE A 2 19.88 0.19 -30.64
CA ILE A 2 21.00 1.06 -30.19
C ILE A 2 20.68 2.57 -30.26
N PHE A 3 20.04 3.04 -31.34
CA PHE A 3 19.69 4.47 -31.49
C PHE A 3 18.73 5.00 -30.41
N HIS A 4 17.83 4.16 -29.88
CA HIS A 4 16.89 4.58 -28.83
C HIS A 4 17.59 4.71 -27.47
N ALA A 5 18.49 3.77 -27.15
CA ALA A 5 19.25 3.79 -25.91
C ALA A 5 20.17 5.02 -25.85
N GLN A 6 20.87 5.34 -26.94
CA GLN A 6 21.71 6.53 -27.02
C GLN A 6 20.91 7.82 -26.80
N ARG A 7 19.73 7.93 -27.44
CA ARG A 7 18.86 9.10 -27.28
C ARG A 7 18.40 9.29 -25.84
N LEU A 8 18.04 8.21 -25.14
CA LEU A 8 17.65 8.28 -23.73
C LEU A 8 18.83 8.70 -22.85
N TYR A 9 20.02 8.17 -23.10
CA TYR A 9 21.25 8.57 -22.40
C TYR A 9 21.56 10.06 -22.57
N ASP A 10 21.48 10.59 -23.80
CA ASP A 10 21.78 12.00 -24.08
C ASP A 10 20.79 12.94 -23.37
N TYR A 11 19.52 12.55 -23.27
CA TYR A 11 18.51 13.35 -22.58
C TYR A 11 18.67 13.28 -21.05
N MET A 12 19.01 12.11 -20.49
CA MET A 12 19.27 11.96 -19.05
C MET A 12 20.54 12.69 -18.61
N SER A 13 21.63 12.61 -19.40
CA SER A 13 22.91 13.26 -19.09
C SER A 13 22.84 14.79 -19.18
N LYS A 14 21.93 15.33 -20.00
CA LYS A 14 21.59 16.76 -20.06
C LYS A 14 20.56 17.19 -19.01
N HIS A 15 20.12 16.27 -18.15
CA HIS A 15 19.09 16.50 -17.14
C HIS A 15 17.74 16.99 -17.71
N TRP A 16 17.42 16.65 -18.95
CA TRP A 16 16.13 17.01 -19.56
C TRP A 16 14.98 16.17 -19.04
N PHE A 17 15.27 14.94 -18.60
CA PHE A 17 14.36 14.13 -17.80
C PHE A 17 15.16 13.24 -16.85
N MET A 18 14.53 12.81 -15.75
CA MET A 18 15.12 11.89 -14.79
C MET A 18 14.14 10.74 -14.50
N PRO A 19 14.55 9.47 -14.65
CA PRO A 19 13.73 8.33 -14.25
C PRO A 19 13.45 8.35 -12.74
N SER A 20 12.40 7.64 -12.34
CA SER A 20 12.09 7.46 -10.91
C SER A 20 13.22 6.71 -10.18
N THR A 21 13.32 6.91 -8.86
CA THR A 21 14.35 6.26 -8.04
C THR A 21 14.44 4.75 -8.26
N PRO A 22 13.33 3.98 -8.32
CA PRO A 22 13.41 2.53 -8.54
C PRO A 22 13.99 2.14 -9.91
N ILE A 23 13.74 2.93 -10.96
CA ILE A 23 14.35 2.69 -12.27
C ILE A 23 15.87 2.91 -12.18
N LEU A 24 16.30 3.98 -11.51
CA LEU A 24 17.73 4.29 -11.35
C LEU A 24 18.47 3.29 -10.44
N SER A 25 17.83 2.82 -9.36
CA SER A 25 18.46 1.94 -8.39
C SER A 25 18.37 0.46 -8.75
N ASN A 26 17.28 0.03 -9.41
CA ASN A 26 17.01 -1.38 -9.68
C ASN A 26 17.00 -1.74 -11.18
N GLY A 27 16.93 -0.76 -12.09
CA GLY A 27 16.87 -1.01 -13.53
C GLY A 27 18.08 -1.80 -14.02
N GLY A 28 17.83 -2.98 -14.60
CA GLY A 28 18.89 -3.88 -15.07
C GLY A 28 19.59 -4.70 -13.97
N THR A 29 19.11 -4.62 -12.72
CA THR A 29 19.62 -5.42 -11.60
C THR A 29 18.62 -6.51 -11.20
N ASN A 30 19.07 -7.48 -10.39
CA ASN A 30 18.20 -8.50 -9.77
C ASN A 30 17.74 -8.11 -8.35
N ARG A 31 17.98 -6.86 -7.90
CA ARG A 31 17.86 -6.47 -6.48
C ARG A 31 16.48 -5.91 -6.06
N GLY A 32 15.56 -5.70 -7.00
CA GLY A 32 14.23 -5.15 -6.70
C GLY A 32 13.41 -4.87 -7.95
N LEU A 33 12.22 -4.28 -7.77
CA LEU A 33 11.36 -3.90 -8.89
C LEU A 33 11.71 -2.48 -9.39
N PRO A 34 11.68 -2.22 -10.70
CA PRO A 34 11.82 -0.88 -11.27
C PRO A 34 10.50 -0.10 -11.23
N ILE A 35 9.68 -0.30 -10.19
CA ILE A 35 8.33 0.26 -10.03
C ILE A 35 8.22 0.91 -8.66
N SER A 36 7.63 2.11 -8.60
CA SER A 36 7.50 2.90 -7.37
C SER A 36 6.24 2.61 -6.57
N CYS A 37 5.09 2.55 -7.25
CA CYS A 37 3.77 2.59 -6.62
C CYS A 37 2.93 1.40 -7.07
N PHE A 38 2.21 0.82 -6.13
CA PHE A 38 1.26 -0.26 -6.35
C PHE A 38 -0.10 0.12 -5.78
N LEU A 39 -1.17 -0.26 -6.49
CA LEU A 39 -2.54 -0.01 -6.08
C LEU A 39 -3.29 -1.33 -6.10
N ASN A 40 -3.95 -1.66 -4.99
CA ASN A 40 -4.83 -2.81 -4.88
C ASN A 40 -6.10 -2.46 -4.09
N GLU A 41 -7.06 -3.37 -4.10
CA GLU A 41 -8.32 -3.20 -3.40
C GLU A 41 -8.65 -4.45 -2.58
N ALA A 42 -9.24 -4.24 -1.42
CA ALA A 42 -9.75 -5.31 -0.59
C ALA A 42 -11.19 -5.62 -1.02
N GLY A 43 -11.52 -6.90 -1.19
CA GLY A 43 -12.89 -7.38 -1.32
C GLY A 43 -13.52 -7.71 0.03
N ASP A 44 -14.85 -7.82 0.06
CA ASP A 44 -15.63 -8.13 1.27
C ASP A 44 -15.60 -9.63 1.64
N SER A 45 -14.40 -10.19 1.76
CA SER A 45 -14.17 -11.56 2.21
C SER A 45 -12.83 -11.68 2.93
N LEU A 46 -12.76 -12.55 3.94
CA LEU A 46 -11.51 -12.80 4.67
C LEU A 46 -10.39 -13.28 3.74
N HIS A 47 -10.72 -14.09 2.73
CA HIS A 47 -9.75 -14.55 1.74
C HIS A 47 -9.11 -13.37 0.99
N SER A 48 -9.94 -12.45 0.48
CA SER A 48 -9.44 -11.26 -0.23
C SER A 48 -8.61 -10.34 0.66
N ILE A 49 -8.99 -10.16 1.93
CA ILE A 49 -8.23 -9.34 2.89
C ILE A 49 -6.85 -9.96 3.16
N VAL A 50 -6.79 -11.27 3.38
CA VAL A 50 -5.53 -11.98 3.64
C VAL A 50 -4.63 -11.99 2.40
N ASP A 51 -5.21 -12.19 1.22
CA ASP A 51 -4.46 -12.13 -0.05
C ASP A 51 -3.85 -10.74 -0.27
N LEU A 52 -4.62 -9.68 -0.01
CA LEU A 52 -4.15 -8.31 -0.09
C LEU A 52 -3.00 -8.04 0.89
N TRP A 53 -3.10 -8.53 2.13
CA TRP A 53 -1.99 -8.43 3.08
C TRP A 53 -0.74 -9.18 2.59
N ASN A 54 -0.90 -10.39 2.07
CA ASN A 54 0.21 -11.17 1.54
C ASN A 54 0.90 -10.44 0.37
N GLU A 55 0.11 -9.93 -0.59
CA GLU A 55 0.64 -9.16 -1.71
C GLU A 55 1.40 -7.92 -1.22
N ASN A 56 0.79 -7.17 -0.31
CA ASN A 56 1.40 -5.97 0.27
C ASN A 56 2.72 -6.27 0.99
N VAL A 57 2.81 -7.41 1.68
CA VAL A 57 4.04 -7.83 2.36
C VAL A 57 5.18 -8.03 1.35
N TRP A 58 4.90 -8.75 0.27
CA TRP A 58 5.89 -9.01 -0.78
C TRP A 58 6.29 -7.73 -1.53
N LEU A 59 5.34 -6.87 -1.87
CA LEU A 59 5.60 -5.60 -2.55
C LEU A 59 6.41 -4.62 -1.68
N ALA A 60 6.07 -4.53 -0.39
CA ALA A 60 6.79 -3.69 0.57
C ALA A 60 8.24 -4.18 0.75
N SER A 61 8.47 -5.49 0.78
CA SER A 61 9.82 -6.06 0.90
C SER A 61 10.74 -5.68 -0.27
N LYS A 62 10.15 -5.38 -1.44
CA LYS A 62 10.87 -4.95 -2.65
C LYS A 62 10.97 -3.42 -2.78
N GLY A 63 10.58 -2.67 -1.76
CA GLY A 63 10.71 -1.21 -1.67
C GLY A 63 9.62 -0.43 -2.39
N GLY A 64 8.49 -1.06 -2.71
CA GLY A 64 7.32 -0.40 -3.30
C GLY A 64 6.50 0.38 -2.28
N GLY A 65 5.99 1.55 -2.68
CA GLY A 65 4.92 2.24 -1.96
C GLY A 65 3.56 1.65 -2.34
N ILE A 66 2.69 1.43 -1.35
CA ILE A 66 1.44 0.70 -1.53
C ILE A 66 0.26 1.62 -1.23
N GLY A 67 -0.78 1.58 -2.07
CA GLY A 67 -2.08 2.16 -1.81
C GLY A 67 -3.16 1.09 -1.88
N SER A 68 -3.93 0.92 -0.81
CA SER A 68 -5.01 -0.08 -0.74
C SER A 68 -6.37 0.59 -0.58
N TYR A 69 -7.33 0.22 -1.43
CA TYR A 69 -8.73 0.65 -1.34
C TYR A 69 -9.53 -0.30 -0.45
N TRP A 70 -10.25 0.26 0.52
CA TRP A 70 -10.98 -0.49 1.55
C TRP A 70 -12.50 -0.25 1.52
N GLY A 71 -13.01 0.50 0.56
CA GLY A 71 -14.43 0.88 0.52
C GLY A 71 -15.40 -0.25 0.17
N ASN A 72 -14.90 -1.43 -0.21
CA ASN A 72 -15.75 -2.59 -0.47
C ASN A 72 -16.10 -3.35 0.82
N LEU A 73 -15.38 -3.13 1.92
CA LEU A 73 -15.64 -3.85 3.17
C LEU A 73 -16.92 -3.36 3.82
N ARG A 74 -17.67 -4.31 4.38
CA ARG A 74 -18.85 -4.02 5.21
C ARG A 74 -18.49 -3.23 6.49
N GLY A 75 -19.37 -2.30 6.87
CA GLY A 75 -19.19 -1.43 8.02
C GLY A 75 -19.54 -2.09 9.36
N ILE A 76 -19.10 -1.50 10.48
CA ILE A 76 -19.37 -1.96 11.85
C ILE A 76 -20.83 -2.39 12.05
N GLY A 77 -21.03 -3.58 12.63
CA GLY A 77 -22.36 -4.08 13.01
C GLY A 77 -23.11 -4.82 11.91
N GLU A 78 -22.60 -4.84 10.68
CA GLU A 78 -23.14 -5.68 9.61
C GLU A 78 -22.93 -7.18 9.91
N LYS A 79 -23.90 -8.00 9.48
CA LYS A 79 -23.90 -9.44 9.75
C LYS A 79 -22.74 -10.14 9.08
N VAL A 80 -22.05 -11.00 9.82
CA VAL A 80 -21.02 -11.92 9.35
C VAL A 80 -21.47 -13.35 9.66
N GLY A 81 -21.73 -14.14 8.63
CA GLY A 81 -22.26 -15.51 8.79
C GLY A 81 -23.63 -15.54 9.48
N GLN A 82 -23.87 -16.57 10.31
CA GLN A 82 -25.17 -16.79 10.95
C GLN A 82 -25.40 -15.95 12.22
N ALA A 83 -24.35 -15.54 12.93
CA ALA A 83 -24.46 -14.85 14.23
C ALA A 83 -23.37 -13.81 14.54
N GLY A 84 -22.40 -13.60 13.63
CA GLY A 84 -21.32 -12.64 13.83
C GLY A 84 -21.73 -11.22 13.48
N LYS A 85 -21.14 -10.24 14.16
CA LYS A 85 -21.09 -8.84 13.72
C LYS A 85 -19.66 -8.53 13.30
N THR A 86 -19.48 -7.81 12.20
CA THR A 86 -18.15 -7.36 11.79
C THR A 86 -17.59 -6.33 12.79
N SER A 87 -16.28 -6.39 13.00
CA SER A 87 -15.53 -5.40 13.78
C SER A 87 -15.24 -4.12 12.99
N GLY A 88 -15.65 -4.05 11.72
CA GLY A 88 -15.42 -2.91 10.84
C GLY A 88 -14.11 -2.96 10.06
N VAL A 89 -13.86 -1.93 9.26
CA VAL A 89 -12.68 -1.76 8.41
C VAL A 89 -11.44 -1.35 9.21
N VAL A 90 -11.62 -0.60 10.30
CA VAL A 90 -10.50 0.03 11.04
C VAL A 90 -9.53 -1.00 11.65
N PRO A 91 -9.99 -2.10 12.31
CA PRO A 91 -9.07 -3.12 12.83
C PRO A 91 -8.20 -3.75 11.74
N PHE A 92 -8.73 -3.97 10.54
CA PHE A 92 -7.96 -4.53 9.42
C PHE A 92 -6.87 -3.57 8.94
N ILE A 93 -7.18 -2.27 8.87
CA ILE A 93 -6.21 -1.22 8.53
C ILE A 93 -5.08 -1.16 9.57
N ARG A 94 -5.37 -1.34 10.87
CA ARG A 94 -4.35 -1.39 11.93
C ARG A 94 -3.39 -2.58 11.80
N VAL A 95 -3.90 -3.73 11.37
CA VAL A 95 -3.05 -4.90 11.08
C VAL A 95 -2.12 -4.59 9.91
N MET A 96 -2.64 -3.98 8.83
CA MET A 96 -1.82 -3.56 7.69
C MET A 96 -0.71 -2.56 8.07
N ASP A 97 -1.01 -1.61 8.97
CA ASP A 97 -0.01 -0.66 9.50
C ASP A 97 1.13 -1.40 10.23
N SER A 98 0.77 -2.31 11.13
CA SER A 98 1.74 -3.16 11.85
C SER A 98 2.60 -4.01 10.91
N LEU A 99 1.99 -4.62 9.88
CA LEU A 99 2.70 -5.40 8.86
C LEU A 99 3.70 -4.54 8.09
N THR A 100 3.28 -3.35 7.67
CA THR A 100 4.13 -2.41 6.93
C THR A 100 5.34 -1.98 7.77
N LEU A 101 5.13 -1.71 9.06
CA LEU A 101 6.21 -1.38 10.01
C LEU A 101 7.18 -2.55 10.23
N ALA A 102 6.68 -3.79 10.29
CA ALA A 102 7.52 -4.97 10.49
C ALA A 102 8.48 -5.22 9.33
N ILE A 103 8.03 -5.02 8.08
CA ILE A 103 8.84 -5.25 6.87
C ILE A 103 9.87 -4.14 6.65
N SER A 104 9.57 -2.95 7.16
CA SER A 104 10.39 -1.75 7.02
C SER A 104 11.74 -1.79 7.75
N GLN A 105 12.15 -2.90 8.36
CA GLN A 105 13.41 -3.04 9.12
C GLN A 105 14.66 -3.26 8.24
N GLY A 106 14.78 -2.50 7.14
CA GLY A 106 15.92 -2.54 6.21
C GLY A 106 16.42 -1.14 5.84
N SER A 107 17.73 -0.94 5.86
CA SER A 107 18.45 0.34 5.99
C SER A 107 18.30 1.41 4.88
N LEU A 108 17.40 1.27 3.89
CA LEU A 108 17.30 2.22 2.77
C LEU A 108 15.98 3.01 2.67
N ARG A 109 14.82 2.42 2.98
CA ARG A 109 13.53 3.14 2.98
C ARG A 109 12.55 2.55 3.97
N ARG A 110 11.81 3.43 4.65
CA ARG A 110 10.65 3.02 5.44
C ARG A 110 9.55 2.49 4.50
N GLY A 111 8.93 1.37 4.86
CA GLY A 111 7.71 0.89 4.20
C GLY A 111 6.62 1.96 4.32
N SER A 112 5.95 2.26 3.21
CA SER A 112 4.89 3.26 3.16
C SER A 112 3.63 2.66 2.58
N ALA A 113 2.54 2.74 3.34
CA ALA A 113 1.22 2.32 2.95
C ALA A 113 0.22 3.48 3.07
N ALA A 114 -0.64 3.62 2.07
CA ALA A 114 -1.80 4.49 2.07
C ALA A 114 -3.06 3.62 2.05
N CYS A 115 -4.06 4.00 2.84
CA CYS A 115 -5.39 3.38 2.82
C CYS A 115 -6.39 4.39 2.27
N TYR A 116 -7.30 3.94 1.41
CA TYR A 116 -8.35 4.76 0.83
C TYR A 116 -9.72 4.24 1.25
N LEU A 117 -10.57 5.15 1.73
CA LEU A 117 -11.94 4.88 2.15
C LEU A 117 -12.86 5.97 1.58
N PRO A 118 -14.04 5.61 1.02
CA PRO A 118 -14.97 6.61 0.49
C PRO A 118 -15.58 7.44 1.61
N ILE A 119 -15.89 8.71 1.34
CA ILE A 119 -16.40 9.66 2.34
C ILE A 119 -17.77 9.27 2.92
N TRP A 120 -18.55 8.48 2.19
CA TRP A 120 -19.87 8.00 2.62
C TRP A 120 -19.80 6.70 3.43
N HIS A 121 -18.60 6.13 3.64
CA HIS A 121 -18.45 4.91 4.42
C HIS A 121 -18.89 5.13 5.88
N PRO A 122 -19.62 4.19 6.51
CA PRO A 122 -20.13 4.37 7.88
C PRO A 122 -19.03 4.64 8.91
N GLU A 123 -17.82 4.14 8.68
CA GLU A 123 -16.65 4.31 9.56
C GLU A 123 -15.72 5.48 9.15
N ILE A 124 -16.21 6.47 8.40
CA ILE A 124 -15.36 7.56 7.89
C ILE A 124 -14.79 8.47 9.00
N GLU A 125 -15.59 8.80 10.03
CA GLU A 125 -15.15 9.67 11.13
C GLU A 125 -14.00 9.02 11.92
N GLU A 126 -14.19 7.74 12.21
CA GLU A 126 -13.22 6.84 12.78
C GLU A 126 -11.94 6.74 11.92
N PHE A 127 -12.11 6.59 10.61
CA PHE A 127 -11.00 6.52 9.67
C PHE A 127 -10.15 7.81 9.63
N ILE A 128 -10.76 8.98 9.73
CA ILE A 128 -10.04 10.26 9.79
C ILE A 128 -9.25 10.38 11.10
N ASP A 129 -9.77 9.82 12.18
CA ASP A 129 -9.17 9.90 13.51
C ASP A 129 -8.04 8.90 13.75
N LEU A 130 -7.81 7.94 12.84
CA LEU A 130 -6.79 6.87 12.95
C LEU A 130 -5.36 7.39 13.26
N ARG A 131 -5.00 8.58 12.75
CA ARG A 131 -3.67 9.19 12.96
C ARG A 131 -3.59 10.20 14.10
N ARG A 132 -4.66 10.37 14.90
CA ARG A 132 -4.61 11.29 16.04
C ARG A 132 -3.58 10.80 17.09
N PRO A 133 -2.72 11.69 17.62
CA PRO A 133 -1.72 11.32 18.62
C PRO A 133 -2.32 10.82 19.94
N THR A 134 -3.55 11.24 20.25
CA THR A 134 -4.28 10.88 21.48
C THR A 134 -4.72 9.42 21.53
N GLY A 135 -4.47 8.65 20.47
CA GLY A 135 -4.95 7.29 20.34
C GLY A 135 -6.41 7.21 19.87
N TRP A 136 -6.77 6.00 19.47
CA TRP A 136 -8.12 5.61 19.08
C TRP A 136 -9.00 5.43 20.33
N ARG A 137 -10.22 5.95 20.33
CA ARG A 137 -11.20 5.73 21.41
C ARG A 137 -11.69 4.27 21.33
N SER A 138 -11.25 3.43 22.27
CA SER A 138 -11.91 2.15 22.58
C SER A 138 -13.10 2.37 23.50
#